data_AF-A0A954G6S3-F1
#
_entry.id   AF-A0A954G6S3-F1
#
_cell.length_a   1.000
_cell.length_b   1.000
_cell.length_c   1.000
_cell.angle_alpha   90.00
_cell.angle_beta   90.00
_cell.angle_gamma   90.00
#
_symmetry.space_group_name_H-M   'P 1'
#
loop_
_entity.id
_entity.type
_entity.pdbx_description
1 polymer ?
#
loop_
_entity_poly.entity_id
_entity_poly.type
_entity_poly.pdbx_seq_one_letter_code
_entity_poly.pdbx_strand_id
1 'polypeptide(L)' 'LGTGMALYALLEAGVDRQDATVKRAQQFLVSTQRPDGSWPVKGTKEKKKANVEETAVYWGTCWAVIGLVESLPR' A
#
# COMPACT_ATOMS: atom_id res chain seq x y z
N LEU A 1 -1.92 0.65 4.24
CA LEU A 1 -3.35 0.53 3.92
C LEU A 1 -3.69 1.51 2.82
N GLY A 2 -3.78 2.82 3.11
CA GLY A 2 -4.29 3.82 2.17
C GLY A 2 -3.61 3.82 0.80
N THR A 3 -2.27 3.80 0.75
CA THR A 3 -1.54 3.96 -0.52
C THR A 3 -1.79 2.80 -1.50
N GLY A 4 -1.76 1.54 -1.05
CA GLY A 4 -1.99 0.39 -1.93
C GLY A 4 -3.41 0.36 -2.50
N MET A 5 -4.41 0.67 -1.68
CA MET A 5 -5.81 0.75 -2.10
C MET A 5 -6.07 1.94 -3.04
N ALA A 6 -5.50 3.11 -2.75
CA ALA A 6 -5.60 4.29 -3.61
C ALA A 6 -4.93 4.05 -4.96
N LEU A 7 -3.76 3.40 -4.97
CA LEU A 7 -3.06 3.01 -6.19
C LEU A 7 -3.91 2.09 -7.06
N TYR A 8 -4.52 1.05 -6.47
CA TYR A 8 -5.46 0.17 -7.16
C TYR A 8 -6.63 0.96 -7.76
N ALA A 9 -7.28 1.82 -6.97
CA ALA A 9 -8.42 2.63 -7.42
C ALA A 9 -8.07 3.59 -8.57
N LEU A 10 -6.86 4.18 -8.57
CA LEU A 10 -6.40 5.03 -9.67
C LEU A 10 -6.28 4.23 -10.98
N LEU A 11 -5.73 3.02 -10.92
CA LEU A 11 -5.61 2.16 -12.11
C LEU A 11 -6.98 1.72 -12.64
N GLU A 12 -7.89 1.32 -11.75
CA GLU A 12 -9.27 0.96 -12.13
C GLU A 12 -10.04 2.14 -12.72
N ALA A 13 -9.72 3.37 -12.30
CA ALA A 13 -10.27 4.59 -12.89
C ALA A 13 -9.63 4.96 -14.25
N GLY A 14 -8.70 4.16 -14.76
CA GLY A 14 -8.06 4.36 -16.05
C GLY A 14 -6.88 5.33 -16.04
N VAL A 15 -6.33 5.66 -14.86
CA VAL A 15 -5.09 6.46 -14.77
C VAL A 15 -3.92 5.68 -15.36
N ASP A 16 -3.13 6.35 -16.19
CA ASP A 16 -1.98 5.73 -16.84
C ASP A 16 -0.97 5.21 -15.81
N ARG A 17 -0.44 4.00 -16.03
CA ARG A 17 0.59 3.39 -15.17
C ARG A 17 1.88 4.22 -15.11
N GLN A 18 2.13 5.03 -16.14
CA GLN A 18 3.27 5.92 -16.25
C GLN A 18 3.03 7.29 -15.60
N ASP A 19 1.82 7.57 -15.13
CA ASP A 19 1.48 8.79 -14.42
C ASP A 19 2.40 9.00 -13.21
N ALA A 20 2.79 10.26 -12.99
CA ALA A 20 3.70 10.61 -11.90
C ALA A 20 3.16 10.19 -10.53
N THR A 21 1.85 10.23 -10.32
CA THR A 21 1.17 9.82 -9.09
C THR A 21 1.30 8.32 -8.85
N VAL A 22 1.10 7.51 -9.90
CA VAL A 22 1.27 6.05 -9.86
C VAL A 22 2.72 5.70 -9.52
N LYS A 23 3.69 6.32 -10.20
CA LYS A 23 5.13 6.12 -9.93
C LYS A 23 5.52 6.49 -8.50
N ARG A 24 4.99 7.60 -7.98
CA ARG A 24 5.24 8.02 -6.59
C ARG A 24 4.64 7.04 -5.59
N ALA A 25 3.45 6.51 -5.85
CA ALA A 25 2.84 5.49 -5.00
C ALA A 25 3.65 4.19 -4.98
N GLN A 26 4.12 3.73 -6.15
CA GLN A 26 5.03 2.58 -6.27
C GLN A 26 6.30 2.79 -5.45
N GLN A 27 6.99 3.93 -5.65
CA GLN A 27 8.22 4.26 -4.94
C GLN A 27 8.00 4.34 -3.42
N PHE A 28 6.90 4.94 -2.98
CA PHE A 28 6.54 4.96 -1.56
C PHE A 28 6.38 3.55 -1.00
N LEU A 29 5.66 2.67 -1.70
CA LEU A 29 5.47 1.29 -1.23
C LEU A 29 6.81 0.57 -1.17
N VAL A 30 7.60 0.55 -2.25
CA VAL A 30 8.91 -0.13 -2.27
C VAL A 30 9.85 0.40 -1.18
N SER A 31 9.94 1.72 -1.00
CA SER A 31 10.84 2.34 -0.01
C SER A 31 10.40 2.13 1.45
N THR A 32 9.14 1.80 1.70
CA THR A 32 8.58 1.61 3.05
C THR A 32 8.36 0.15 3.42
N GLN A 33 8.71 -0.78 2.54
CA GLN A 33 8.71 -2.20 2.86
C GLN A 33 9.71 -2.50 3.97
N ARG A 34 9.29 -3.27 4.97
CA ARG A 34 10.21 -3.78 6.00
C ARG A 34 11.11 -4.91 5.45
N PRO A 35 12.24 -5.21 6.11
CA PRO A 35 13.10 -6.32 5.71
C PRO A 35 12.41 -7.70 5.69
N ASP A 36 11.36 -7.89 6.49
CA ASP A 36 10.52 -9.09 6.51
C ASP A 36 9.47 -9.13 5.38
N GLY A 37 9.44 -8.10 4.52
CA GLY A 37 8.52 -7.94 3.41
C GLY A 37 7.19 -7.28 3.75
N SER A 38 6.94 -6.93 5.02
CA SER A 38 5.65 -6.41 5.48
C SER A 38 5.51 -4.89 5.32
N TRP A 39 4.26 -4.43 5.26
CA TRP A 39 3.90 -3.01 5.39
C TRP A 39 3.07 -2.78 6.66
N PRO A 40 3.70 -2.37 7.77
CA PRO A 40 2.99 -2.09 9.00
C PRO A 40 2.12 -0.85 8.86
N VAL A 41 0.95 -0.88 9.50
CA VAL A 41 0.02 0.24 9.48
C VAL A 41 -0.53 0.44 10.88
N LYS A 42 -0.82 1.69 11.21
CA LYS A 42 -1.43 2.01 12.51
C LYS A 42 -2.85 1.44 12.54
N GLY A 43 -3.25 0.88 13.68
CA GLY A 43 -4.62 0.43 13.90
C GLY A 43 -5.62 1.57 13.71
N THR A 44 -6.79 1.25 13.17
CA THR A 44 -7.86 2.24 12.91
C THR A 44 -8.69 2.58 14.14
N LYS A 45 -8.62 1.75 15.20
CA LYS A 45 -9.34 1.98 16.45
C LYS A 45 -8.64 3.02 17.31
N GLU A 46 -9.35 4.06 17.76
CA GLU A 46 -8.81 5.14 18.60
C GLU A 46 -8.10 4.61 19.86
N LYS A 47 -8.70 3.62 20.54
CA LYS A 47 -8.12 3.01 21.76
C LYS A 47 -6.83 2.21 21.51
N LYS A 48 -6.43 1.98 20.26
CA LYS A 48 -5.25 1.16 19.88
C LYS A 48 -4.38 1.76 18.77
N LYS A 49 -4.54 3.05 18.47
CA LYS A 49 -3.85 3.76 17.37
C LYS A 49 -2.31 3.76 17.50
N ALA A 50 -1.79 3.58 18.71
CA ALA A 50 -0.36 3.58 19.02
C ALA A 50 0.32 2.22 18.78
N ASN A 51 -0.42 1.12 18.80
CA ASN A 51 0.15 -0.22 18.67
C ASN A 51 -0.02 -0.71 17.24
N VAL A 52 1.09 -1.13 16.64
CA VAL A 52 1.07 -1.92 15.40
C VAL A 52 0.49 -3.28 15.76
N GLU A 53 -0.80 -3.48 15.54
CA GLU A 53 -1.43 -4.78 15.71
C GLU A 53 -1.11 -5.67 14.52
N GLU A 54 -0.86 -6.95 14.78
CA GLU A 54 -0.49 -7.96 13.78
C GLU A 54 -1.52 -8.02 12.64
N THR A 55 -2.81 -7.96 12.96
CA THR A 55 -3.89 -7.89 11.98
C THR A 55 -3.78 -6.66 11.08
N ALA A 56 -3.47 -5.49 11.62
CA ALA A 56 -3.30 -4.28 10.82
C ALA A 56 -2.15 -4.45 9.82
N VAL A 57 -1.03 -5.07 10.24
CA VAL A 57 0.10 -5.38 9.36
C VAL A 57 -0.33 -6.27 8.20
N TYR A 58 -1.09 -7.35 8.45
CA TYR A 58 -1.55 -8.24 7.37
C TYR A 58 -2.40 -7.52 6.32
N TRP A 59 -3.32 -6.67 6.75
CA TRP A 59 -4.13 -5.88 5.82
C TRP A 59 -3.28 -4.85 5.07
N GLY A 60 -2.32 -4.24 5.76
CA GLY A 60 -1.36 -3.30 5.17
C GLY A 60 -0.54 -3.95 4.05
N THR A 61 0.03 -5.11 4.33
CA THR A 61 0.83 -5.91 3.38
C THR A 61 -0.02 -6.38 2.20
N CYS A 62 -1.22 -6.92 2.44
CA CYS A 62 -2.12 -7.39 1.39
C CYS A 62 -2.41 -6.29 0.36
N TRP A 63 -2.85 -5.11 0.82
CA TRP A 63 -3.15 -3.99 -0.09
C TRP A 63 -1.92 -3.42 -0.78
N ALA A 64 -0.75 -3.42 -0.12
CA ALA A 64 0.50 -3.01 -0.75
C ALA A 64 0.88 -3.94 -1.90
N VAL A 65 0.75 -5.26 -1.70
CA VAL A 65 1.02 -6.26 -2.73
C VAL A 65 0.06 -6.13 -3.90
N ILE A 66 -1.26 -6.03 -3.65
CA ILE A 66 -2.25 -5.83 -4.72
C ILE A 66 -1.93 -4.58 -5.56
N GLY A 67 -1.69 -3.44 -4.91
CA GLY A 67 -1.36 -2.20 -5.62
C GLY A 67 -0.06 -2.29 -6.44
N LEU A 68 0.95 -3.00 -5.96
CA LEU A 68 2.20 -3.21 -6.71
C LEU A 68 2.00 -4.16 -7.88
N VAL A 69 1.36 -5.31 -7.69
CA VAL A 69 1.10 -6.30 -8.74
C VAL A 69 0.29 -5.69 -9.88
N GLU A 70 -0.73 -4.89 -9.55
CA GLU A 70 -1.56 -4.27 -10.58
C GLU A 70 -0.88 -3.09 -11.28
N SER A 71 0.02 -2.37 -10.61
CA SER A 71 0.64 -1.16 -11.18
C SER A 71 1.94 -1.42 -11.95
N LEU A 72 2.68 -2.46 -11.62
CA LEU A 72 3.98 -2.74 -12.24
C LEU A 72 3.81 -3.22 -13.70
N PRO A 73 4.77 -2.91 -14.59
CA PRO A 73 4.78 -3.45 -15.94
C PRO A 73 4.89 -4.98 -15.90
N ARG A 74 4.15 -5.65 -16.80
CA ARG A 74 4.20 -7.10 -17.00
C ARG A 74 5.33 -7.49 -17.92
#